data_AF-A0A238JXT0-F1
#
_entry.id   AF-A0A238JXT0-F1
#
_cell.length_a   1.000
_cell.length_b   1.000
_cell.length_c   1.000
_cell.angle_alpha   90.00
_cell.angle_beta   90.00
_cell.angle_gamma   90.00
#
_symmetry.space_group_name_H-M   'P 1'
#
loop_
_entity.id
_entity.type
_entity.pdbx_description
1 polymer ?
#
loop_
_entity_poly.entity_id
_entity_poly.type
_entity_poly.pdbx_seq_one_letter_code
_entity_poly.pdbx_strand_id
1 'polypeptide(L)'
;MYHPLSYVSVICLGGLMLLGTVAQAQTGHRGPDLGKIASEIGVPQSALQSCLGDRPKPGKRPERPDAGKIASCLSKAGHPSTAKAVEKALAAAAPPPRG
;
A
#
# COMPACT_ATOMS: atom_id res chain seq x y z
N MET A 1 -15.90 56.99 24.38
CA MET A 1 -15.19 56.55 25.60
C MET A 1 -16.01 55.45 26.26
N TYR A 2 -15.34 54.46 26.86
CA TYR A 2 -15.85 53.34 27.69
C TYR A 2 -16.31 52.05 26.99
N HIS A 3 -15.38 51.10 26.88
CA HIS A 3 -15.68 49.69 27.18
C HIS A 3 -15.90 49.56 28.69
N PRO A 4 -16.73 48.61 29.14
CA PRO A 4 -16.11 47.57 29.96
C PRO A 4 -16.60 46.15 29.68
N LEU A 5 -15.64 45.24 29.82
CA LEU A 5 -15.81 43.82 30.01
C LEU A 5 -16.81 43.53 31.15
N SER A 6 -17.61 42.49 30.95
CA SER A 6 -17.83 41.36 31.89
C SER A 6 -19.29 40.91 31.80
N TYR A 7 -19.55 39.76 31.22
CA TYR A 7 -20.25 38.71 31.97
C TYR A 7 -20.09 37.35 31.28
N VAL A 8 -19.38 36.49 31.98
CA VAL A 8 -19.23 35.07 31.73
C VAL A 8 -20.62 34.42 31.82
N SER A 9 -21.04 33.68 30.80
CA SER A 9 -22.09 32.69 30.94
C SER A 9 -21.62 31.38 30.34
N VAL A 10 -21.04 30.56 31.21
CA VAL A 10 -20.87 29.13 31.00
C VAL A 10 -22.27 28.53 31.03
N ILE A 11 -22.79 28.13 29.86
CA ILE A 11 -23.90 27.19 29.78
C ILE A 11 -23.39 25.98 29.02
N CYS A 12 -22.77 25.07 29.77
CA CYS A 12 -22.82 23.65 29.46
C CYS A 12 -24.29 23.23 29.48
N LEU A 13 -24.76 22.56 28.42
CA LEU A 13 -25.43 21.25 28.49
C LEU A 13 -26.21 20.96 27.19
N GLY A 14 -25.85 19.85 26.55
CA GLY A 14 -26.83 18.95 25.95
C GLY A 14 -27.18 19.20 24.49
N GLY A 15 -26.76 18.27 23.62
CA GLY A 15 -27.25 18.17 22.24
C GLY A 15 -26.26 17.40 21.39
N LEU A 16 -26.01 16.12 21.69
CA LEU A 16 -26.65 15.02 20.97
C LEU A 16 -26.60 15.23 19.44
N MET A 17 -25.46 14.91 18.83
CA MET A 17 -25.39 14.24 17.53
C MET A 17 -24.00 13.62 17.37
N LEU A 18 -23.76 12.52 18.10
CA LEU A 18 -22.77 11.53 17.68
C LEU A 18 -23.32 10.86 16.40
N LEU A 19 -23.24 11.56 15.27
CA LEU A 19 -23.22 10.92 13.98
C LEU A 19 -21.92 10.13 13.93
N GLY A 20 -21.99 8.89 14.40
CA GLY A 20 -20.98 7.88 14.19
C GLY A 20 -20.82 7.67 12.69
N THR A 21 -19.97 8.47 12.06
CA THR A 21 -19.36 8.09 10.80
C THR A 21 -18.48 6.89 11.12
N VAL A 22 -19.07 5.70 11.03
CA VAL A 22 -18.31 4.50 10.74
C VAL A 22 -17.69 4.72 9.36
N ALA A 23 -16.55 5.41 9.34
CA ALA A 23 -15.60 5.26 8.27
C ALA A 23 -15.21 3.78 8.32
N GLN A 24 -15.94 2.95 7.56
CA GLN A 24 -15.48 1.62 7.22
C GLN A 24 -14.15 1.86 6.53
N ALA A 25 -13.07 1.77 7.30
CA ALA A 25 -11.73 1.69 6.78
C ALA A 25 -11.75 0.44 5.91
N GLN A 26 -11.99 0.65 4.62
CA GLN A 26 -11.75 -0.33 3.59
C GLN A 26 -10.25 -0.57 3.63
N THR A 27 -9.80 -1.41 4.55
CA THR A 27 -8.50 -2.07 4.51
C THR A 27 -8.57 -3.14 3.41
N GLY A 28 -8.98 -2.70 2.21
CA GLY A 28 -8.66 -3.38 0.98
C GLY A 28 -7.15 -3.48 1.00
N HIS A 29 -6.66 -4.68 1.28
CA HIS A 29 -5.25 -5.01 1.20
C HIS A 29 -4.84 -4.73 -0.25
N ARG A 30 -4.44 -3.49 -0.53
CA ARG A 30 -3.70 -3.16 -1.74
C ARG A 30 -2.48 -4.05 -1.64
N GLY A 31 -2.41 -5.04 -2.52
CA GLY A 31 -1.24 -5.93 -2.57
C GLY A 31 0.05 -5.12 -2.78
N PRO A 32 1.21 -5.79 -2.84
CA PRO A 32 2.52 -5.14 -2.94
C PRO A 32 2.53 -3.97 -3.92
N ASP A 33 3.05 -2.83 -3.48
CA ASP A 33 3.24 -1.64 -4.30
C ASP A 33 4.34 -1.92 -5.33
N LEU A 34 3.92 -2.24 -6.55
CA LEU A 34 4.82 -2.60 -7.64
C LEU A 34 5.70 -1.42 -8.06
N GLY A 35 5.24 -0.18 -7.88
CA GLY A 35 6.04 1.01 -8.19
C GLY A 35 7.23 1.10 -7.24
N LYS A 36 6.99 0.90 -5.94
CA LYS A 36 8.05 0.89 -4.93
C LYS A 36 9.06 -0.24 -5.17
N ILE A 37 8.57 -1.44 -5.49
CA ILE A 37 9.43 -2.59 -5.84
C ILE A 37 10.31 -2.25 -7.04
N ALA A 38 9.70 -1.74 -8.12
CA ALA A 38 10.38 -1.41 -9.37
C ALA A 38 11.46 -0.34 -9.15
N SER A 39 11.18 0.70 -8.36
CA SER A 39 12.16 1.70 -7.96
C SER A 39 13.32 1.14 -7.14
N GLU A 40 13.05 0.21 -6.21
CA GLU A 40 14.12 -0.42 -5.41
C GLU A 40 15.11 -1.24 -6.25
N ILE A 41 14.63 -1.92 -7.30
CA ILE A 41 15.47 -2.73 -8.19
C ILE A 41 15.93 -1.99 -9.45
N GLY A 42 15.55 -0.72 -9.61
CA GLY A 42 15.96 0.12 -10.74
C GLY A 42 15.40 -0.31 -12.09
N VAL A 43 14.22 -0.93 -12.12
CA VAL A 43 13.57 -1.39 -13.38
C VAL A 43 12.26 -0.64 -13.60
N PRO A 44 11.78 -0.52 -14.85
CA PRO A 44 10.47 0.07 -15.09
C PRO A 44 9.36 -0.83 -14.55
N GLN A 45 8.35 -0.22 -13.92
CA GLN A 45 7.21 -0.93 -13.35
C GLN A 45 6.47 -1.78 -14.39
N SER A 46 6.37 -1.30 -15.64
CA SER A 46 5.73 -2.04 -16.74
C SER A 46 6.47 -3.34 -17.08
N ALA A 47 7.81 -3.35 -17.05
CA ALA A 47 8.59 -4.57 -17.26
C ALA A 47 8.41 -5.54 -16.09
N LEU A 48 8.44 -5.03 -14.85
CA LEU A 48 8.18 -5.84 -13.66
C LEU A 48 6.79 -6.47 -13.70
N GLN A 49 5.77 -5.70 -14.07
CA GLN A 49 4.39 -6.19 -14.19
C GLN A 49 4.25 -7.25 -15.29
N SER A 50 4.90 -7.04 -16.44
CA SER A 50 4.91 -8.01 -17.53
C SER A 50 5.57 -9.33 -17.12
N CYS A 51 6.60 -9.28 -16.27
CA CYS A 51 7.29 -10.47 -15.74
C CYS A 51 6.57 -11.15 -14.57
N LEU A 52 5.74 -10.41 -13.81
CA LEU A 52 4.91 -10.96 -12.73
C LEU A 52 3.65 -11.66 -13.24
N GLY A 53 3.16 -11.25 -14.41
CA GLY A 53 1.92 -11.75 -14.99
C GLY A 53 0.66 -11.26 -14.28
N ASP A 54 -0.48 -11.77 -14.71
CA ASP A 54 -1.78 -11.38 -14.16
C ASP A 54 -2.00 -11.94 -12.75
N ARG A 55 -2.61 -11.11 -11.89
CA ARG A 55 -3.09 -11.59 -10.60
C ARG A 55 -4.34 -12.45 -10.80
N PRO A 56 -4.47 -13.59 -10.09
CA PRO A 56 -5.69 -14.38 -10.11
C PRO A 56 -6.89 -13.60 -9.56
N LYS A 57 -8.08 -14.10 -9.87
CA LYS A 57 -9.36 -13.52 -9.45
C LYS A 57 -9.40 -13.24 -7.93
N PRO A 58 -10.14 -12.20 -7.49
CA PRO A 58 -10.34 -11.90 -6.08
C PRO A 58 -10.77 -13.14 -5.29
N GLY A 59 -10.20 -13.34 -4.11
CA GLY A 59 -10.50 -14.49 -3.23
C GLY A 59 -9.60 -15.71 -3.43
N LYS A 60 -8.72 -15.72 -4.44
CA LYS A 60 -7.63 -16.71 -4.55
C LYS A 60 -6.29 -16.06 -4.22
N ARG A 61 -5.49 -16.73 -3.38
CA ARG A 61 -4.13 -16.30 -3.10
C ARG A 61 -3.28 -16.50 -4.36
N PRO A 62 -2.59 -15.45 -4.87
CA PRO A 62 -1.61 -15.64 -5.92
C PRO A 62 -0.50 -16.57 -5.46
N GLU A 63 -0.03 -17.42 -6.35
CA GLU A 63 1.20 -18.17 -6.12
C GLU A 63 2.35 -17.18 -5.91
N ARG A 64 3.29 -17.53 -5.02
CA ARG A 64 4.41 -16.65 -4.73
C ARG A 64 5.24 -16.50 -6.02
N PRO A 65 5.50 -15.27 -6.49
CA PRO A 65 6.31 -15.09 -7.68
C PRO A 65 7.73 -15.62 -7.49
N ASP A 66 8.24 -16.34 -8.49
CA ASP A 66 9.60 -16.87 -8.50
C ASP A 66 10.59 -15.77 -8.89
N ALA A 67 11.44 -15.37 -7.94
CA ALA A 67 12.39 -14.28 -8.13
C ALA A 67 13.45 -14.59 -9.21
N GLY A 68 13.81 -15.86 -9.40
CA GLY A 68 14.76 -16.29 -10.44
C GLY A 68 14.16 -16.18 -11.84
N LYS A 69 12.89 -16.56 -12.00
CA LYS A 69 12.15 -16.39 -13.27
C LYS A 69 11.94 -14.91 -13.59
N ILE A 70 11.61 -14.09 -12.60
CA ILE A 70 11.44 -12.64 -12.80
C ILE A 70 12.77 -11.99 -13.17
N ALA A 71 13.86 -12.28 -12.47
CA ALA A 71 15.18 -11.77 -12.79
C ALA A 71 15.62 -12.16 -14.22
N SER A 72 15.35 -13.40 -14.63
CA SER A 72 15.60 -13.87 -15.99
C SER A 72 14.75 -13.14 -17.03
N CYS A 73 13.47 -12.91 -16.74
CA CYS A 73 12.55 -12.16 -17.60
C CYS A 73 12.99 -10.69 -17.74
N LEU A 74 13.32 -10.03 -16.64
CA LEU A 74 13.82 -8.65 -16.62
C LEU A 74 15.14 -8.52 -17.39
N SER A 75 16.04 -9.49 -17.24
CA SER A 75 17.30 -9.51 -17.99
C SER A 75 17.07 -9.64 -19.50
N LYS A 76 16.11 -10.47 -19.93
CA LYS A 76 15.69 -10.57 -21.35
C LYS A 76 15.05 -9.27 -21.86
N ALA A 77 14.40 -8.51 -20.98
CA ALA A 77 13.81 -7.21 -21.28
C ALA A 77 14.83 -6.05 -21.26
N GLY A 78 16.13 -6.32 -21.04
CA GLY A 78 17.16 -5.28 -20.99
C GLY A 78 17.35 -4.63 -19.62
N HIS A 79 16.76 -5.20 -18.57
CA HIS A 79 16.83 -4.71 -17.19
C HIS A 79 17.49 -5.76 -16.27
N PRO A 80 18.83 -5.91 -16.34
CA PRO A 80 19.53 -6.92 -15.56
C PRO A 80 19.32 -6.68 -14.06
N SER A 81 18.83 -7.71 -13.38
CA SER A 81 18.56 -7.69 -11.93
C SER A 81 18.87 -9.07 -11.35
N THR A 82 19.31 -9.12 -10.09
CA THR A 82 19.64 -10.40 -9.45
C THR A 82 18.41 -11.00 -8.79
N ALA A 83 18.30 -12.34 -8.78
CA ALA A 83 17.22 -13.03 -8.08
C ALA A 83 17.12 -12.59 -6.61
N LYS A 84 18.26 -12.36 -5.94
CA LYS A 84 18.33 -11.88 -4.57
C LYS A 84 17.76 -10.46 -4.40
N ALA A 85 18.03 -9.56 -5.34
CA ALA A 85 17.47 -8.20 -5.31
C ALA A 85 15.95 -8.22 -5.51
N VAL A 86 15.47 -9.01 -6.47
CA VAL A 86 14.05 -9.19 -6.76
C VAL A 86 13.31 -9.81 -5.57
N GLU A 87 13.89 -10.85 -4.95
CA GLU A 87 13.32 -11.49 -3.76
C GLU A 87 13.23 -10.51 -2.59
N LYS A 88 14.30 -9.74 -2.32
CA LYS A 88 14.32 -8.75 -1.25
C LYS A 88 13.22 -7.70 -1.45
N ALA A 89 13.09 -7.17 -2.66
CA ALA A 89 12.10 -6.16 -2.98
C ALA A 89 10.66 -6.71 -2.89
N LEU A 90 10.43 -7.94 -3.36
CA LEU A 90 9.15 -8.65 -3.18
C LEU A 90 8.82 -8.91 -1.72
N ALA A 91 9.81 -9.31 -0.91
CA ALA A 91 9.65 -9.55 0.53
C ALA A 91 9.36 -8.26 1.30
N ALA A 92 10.02 -7.16 0.94
CA ALA A 92 9.80 -5.83 1.54
C ALA A 92 8.38 -5.30 1.26
N ALA A 93 7.79 -5.69 0.13
CA ALA A 93 6.43 -5.31 -0.25
C ALA A 93 5.37 -6.36 0.16
N ALA A 94 5.77 -7.48 0.77
CA ALA A 94 4.84 -8.52 1.18
C ALA A 94 3.96 -8.04 2.36
N PRO A 95 2.66 -8.38 2.38
CA PRO A 95 1.81 -8.06 3.53
C PRO A 95 2.30 -8.80 4.79
N PRO A 96 2.15 -8.20 5.98
CA PRO A 96 2.61 -8.80 7.23
C PRO A 96 1.92 -10.16 7.47
N PRO A 97 2.60 -11.11 8.13
CA PRO A 97 1.97 -12.37 8.52
C PRO A 97 0.76 -12.06 9.40
N ARG A 98 -0.41 -12.62 9.04
CA ARG A 98 -1.58 -12.57 9.92
C ARG A 98 -1.33 -13.56 11.05
N GLY A 99 -0.94 -13.04 12.20
CA GLY A 99 -0.94 -13.78 13.46
C GLY A 99 -2.36 -14.08 13.93
#